data_AF-A0A060CH49-F1
#
_entry.id   AF-A0A060CH49-F1
#
_cell.length_a   1.000
_cell.length_b   1.000
_cell.length_c   1.000
_cell.angle_alpha   90.00
_cell.angle_beta   90.00
_cell.angle_gamma   90.00
#
_symmetry.space_group_name_H-M   'P 1'
#
loop_
_entity.id
_entity.type
_entity.pdbx_description
1 polymer ?
#
loop_
_entity_poly.entity_id
_entity_poly.type
_entity_poly.pdbx_seq_one_letter_code
_entity_poly.pdbx_strand_id
1 'polypeptide(L)'
;MDAITAYQLTSMLQGVVQRGTASGAVRLPVPVAGKTGTTNDAKDVWFIGFTSNIVAGCYIGYDRPRSMGRASGGGVCAPVFQSFM
;
A
#
# COMPACT_ATOMS: atom_id res chain seq x y z
N MET A 1 -4.68 13.15 -17.08
CA MET A 1 -3.38 13.30 -16.41
C MET A 1 -2.31 13.27 -17.48
N ASP A 2 -1.33 14.17 -17.42
CA ASP A 2 -0.20 14.18 -18.34
C ASP A 2 0.72 12.96 -18.11
N ALA A 3 1.33 12.42 -19.17
CA ALA A 3 2.11 11.19 -19.12
C ALA A 3 3.40 11.36 -18.30
N ILE A 4 4.04 12.53 -18.36
CA ILE A 4 5.23 12.84 -17.56
C ILE A 4 4.84 12.89 -16.08
N THR A 5 3.71 13.53 -15.77
CA THR A 5 3.16 13.58 -14.41
C THR A 5 2.86 12.18 -13.86
N ALA A 6 2.22 11.32 -14.66
CA ALA A 6 1.92 9.95 -14.27
C ALA A 6 3.19 9.12 -13.99
N TYR A 7 4.22 9.28 -14.84
CA TYR A 7 5.51 8.62 -14.65
C TYR A 7 6.19 9.08 -13.35
N GLN A 8 6.20 10.39 -13.08
CA GLN A 8 6.78 10.94 -11.84
C GLN A 8 6.05 10.43 -10.60
N LEU A 9 4.70 10.43 -10.61
CA LEU A 9 3.92 9.87 -9.50
C LEU A 9 4.22 8.39 -9.30
N THR A 10 4.30 7.61 -10.39
CA THR A 10 4.64 6.19 -10.32
C THR A 10 6.03 5.98 -9.72
N SER A 11 7.03 6.76 -10.14
CA SER A 11 8.39 6.69 -9.58
C SER A 11 8.43 7.02 -8.08
N MET A 12 7.68 8.03 -7.64
CA MET A 12 7.56 8.35 -6.21
C MET A 12 6.88 7.22 -5.42
N LEU A 13 5.83 6.62 -5.97
CA LEU A 13 5.10 5.51 -5.34
C LEU A 13 5.89 4.19 -5.35
N GLN A 14 6.74 3.94 -6.33
CA GLN A 14 7.74 2.86 -6.28
C GLN A 14 8.70 3.05 -5.10
N GLY A 15 9.06 4.30 -4.78
CA GLY A 15 9.85 4.63 -3.61
C GLY A 15 9.21 4.18 -2.29
N VAL A 16 7.89 4.25 -2.16
CA VAL A 16 7.18 3.76 -0.96
C VAL A 16 7.37 2.26 -0.76
N VAL A 17 7.38 1.50 -1.85
CA VAL A 17 7.56 0.05 -1.87
C VAL A 17 9.02 -0.35 -1.75
N GLN A 18 9.97 0.43 -2.28
CA GLN A 18 11.39 0.04 -2.26
C GLN A 18 12.11 0.47 -0.98
N ARG A 19 11.75 1.64 -0.44
CA ARG A 19 12.49 2.29 0.66
C ARG A 19 11.59 2.98 1.69
N GLY A 20 10.28 2.97 1.49
CA GLY A 20 9.32 3.64 2.34
C GLY A 20 8.53 2.69 3.22
N THR A 21 7.28 3.07 3.51
CA THR A 21 6.40 2.40 4.48
C THR A 21 5.98 0.98 4.10
N ALA A 22 6.24 0.53 2.87
CA ALA A 22 5.94 -0.84 2.43
C ALA A 22 7.21 -1.67 2.10
N SER A 23 8.41 -1.14 2.32
CA SER A 23 9.70 -1.75 1.95
C SER A 23 10.01 -3.11 2.56
N GLY A 24 9.38 -3.45 3.68
CA GLY A 24 9.51 -4.75 4.32
C GLY A 24 8.52 -5.81 3.81
N ALA A 25 7.41 -5.41 3.19
CA ALA A 25 6.25 -6.28 2.99
C ALA A 25 6.03 -6.68 1.53
N VAL A 26 6.28 -5.78 0.56
CA VAL A 26 6.02 -6.04 -0.86
C VAL A 26 7.34 -6.33 -1.57
N ARG A 27 7.49 -7.55 -2.07
CA ARG A 27 8.67 -8.12 -2.72
C ARG A 27 8.24 -8.99 -3.92
N LEU A 28 7.61 -8.36 -4.90
CA LEU A 28 7.24 -9.01 -6.16
C LEU A 28 8.41 -8.98 -7.16
N PRO A 29 8.51 -9.94 -8.09
CA PRO A 29 9.56 -9.98 -9.11
C PRO A 29 9.38 -8.95 -10.24
N VAL A 30 8.37 -8.08 -10.13
CA VAL A 30 8.04 -7.03 -11.10
C VAL A 30 7.97 -5.67 -10.41
N PRO A 31 8.12 -4.55 -11.15
CA PRO A 31 7.97 -3.23 -10.56
C PRO A 31 6.57 -3.01 -9.96
N VAL A 32 6.53 -2.57 -8.69
CA VAL A 32 5.30 -2.24 -7.98
C VAL A 32 5.37 -0.81 -7.47
N ALA A 33 4.30 -0.06 -7.70
CA ALA A 33 4.06 1.23 -7.09
C ALA A 33 2.89 1.10 -6.10
N GLY A 34 2.94 1.79 -4.97
CA GLY A 34 1.83 1.75 -4.03
C GLY A 34 1.93 2.73 -2.90
N LYS A 35 0.87 2.80 -2.09
CA LYS A 35 0.78 3.70 -0.94
C LYS A 35 0.08 3.01 0.23
N THR A 36 0.68 3.17 1.41
CA THR A 36 0.05 2.82 2.69
C THR A 36 -0.83 3.95 3.18
N GLY A 37 -1.95 3.61 3.82
CA GLY A 37 -2.80 4.50 4.60
C GLY A 37 -3.07 3.91 5.99
N THR A 38 -3.09 4.77 7.01
CA THR A 38 -3.45 4.42 8.39
C THR A 38 -4.20 5.61 8.97
N THR A 39 -5.43 5.42 9.45
CA THR A 39 -6.19 6.50 10.12
C THR A 39 -5.77 6.66 11.57
N ASN A 40 -6.25 7.73 12.22
CA ASN A 40 -5.99 7.99 13.63
C ASN A 40 -6.38 6.78 14.51
N ASP A 41 -5.56 6.51 15.52
CA ASP A 41 -5.65 5.35 16.42
C ASP A 41 -5.65 4.00 15.71
N ALA A 42 -5.19 3.93 14.45
CA ALA A 42 -5.21 2.74 13.62
C ALA A 42 -6.60 2.06 13.58
N LYS A 43 -7.66 2.84 13.38
CA LYS A 43 -9.02 2.32 13.19
C LYS A 43 -9.19 1.68 11.82
N ASP A 44 -8.48 2.20 10.84
CA ASP A 44 -8.47 1.75 9.45
C ASP A 44 -7.03 1.68 8.95
N VAL A 45 -6.71 0.61 8.24
CA VAL A 45 -5.45 0.46 7.53
C VAL A 45 -5.70 0.06 6.09
N TRP A 46 -4.88 0.59 5.19
CA TRP A 46 -5.01 0.42 3.76
C TRP A 46 -3.65 0.21 3.11
N PHE A 47 -3.64 -0.57 2.03
CA PHE A 47 -2.58 -0.52 1.04
C PHE A 47 -3.19 -0.62 -0.34
N ILE A 48 -2.93 0.38 -1.18
CA ILE A 48 -3.31 0.36 -2.59
C ILE A 48 -2.04 0.31 -3.42
N GLY A 49 -1.94 -0.66 -4.32
CA GLY A 49 -0.76 -0.85 -5.16
C GLY A 49 -1.12 -1.29 -6.57
N PHE A 50 -0.15 -1.16 -7.48
CA PHE A 50 -0.32 -1.53 -8.87
C PHE A 50 1.00 -1.95 -9.52
N THR A 51 0.87 -2.78 -10.56
CA THR A 51 1.90 -3.08 -11.56
C THR A 51 1.47 -2.47 -12.91
N SER A 52 2.14 -2.81 -14.01
CA SER A 52 1.72 -2.31 -15.34
C SER A 52 0.33 -2.79 -15.78
N ASN A 53 -0.17 -3.90 -15.22
CA ASN A 53 -1.34 -4.61 -15.74
C ASN A 53 -2.49 -4.77 -14.74
N ILE A 54 -2.25 -4.58 -13.44
CA ILE A 54 -3.26 -4.76 -12.40
C ILE A 54 -3.11 -3.73 -11.29
N VAL A 55 -4.25 -3.28 -10.76
CA VAL A 55 -4.37 -2.48 -9.55
C VAL A 55 -5.11 -3.32 -8.52
N ALA A 56 -4.61 -3.36 -7.29
CA ALA A 56 -5.26 -4.05 -6.19
C ALA A 56 -5.19 -3.23 -4.89
N GLY A 57 -6.16 -3.45 -4.01
CA GLY A 57 -6.28 -2.74 -2.76
C GLY A 57 -6.65 -3.67 -1.62
N CYS A 58 -6.04 -3.46 -0.46
CA CYS A 58 -6.41 -4.10 0.79
C CYS A 58 -6.87 -3.05 1.78
N TYR A 59 -7.98 -3.34 2.44
CA TYR A 59 -8.55 -2.61 3.56
C TYR A 59 -8.76 -3.56 4.73
N ILE A 60 -8.34 -3.17 5.93
CA ILE A 60 -8.66 -3.87 7.16
C ILE A 60 -9.11 -2.85 8.21
N GLY A 61 -10.23 -3.14 8.86
CA GLY A 61 -10.86 -2.33 9.90
C GLY A 61 -11.98 -3.11 10.58
N TYR A 62 -12.54 -2.56 11.66
CA TYR A 62 -13.72 -3.12 12.32
C TYR A 62 -14.99 -2.41 11.88
N ASP A 63 -16.08 -3.15 11.66
CA ASP A 63 -17.39 -2.59 11.25
C ASP A 63 -17.89 -1.49 12.19
N ARG A 64 -17.61 -1.64 13.50
CA ARG A 64 -17.73 -0.56 14.49
C ARG A 64 -16.33 -0.04 14.79
N PRO A 65 -15.99 1.22 14.44
CA PRO A 65 -14.62 1.71 14.53
C PRO A 65 -14.04 1.60 15.94
N ARG A 66 -12.97 0.82 16.05
CA ARG A 66 -12.16 0.69 17.26
C ARG A 66 -10.70 0.54 16.88
N SER A 67 -9.80 0.94 17.79
CA SER A 67 -8.37 0.85 17.54
C SER A 67 -7.93 -0.60 17.32
N MET A 68 -7.10 -0.82 16.29
CA MET A 68 -6.36 -2.07 16.08
C MET A 68 -4.97 -2.05 16.76
N GLY A 69 -4.72 -1.11 17.66
CA GLY A 69 -3.45 -0.98 18.36
C GLY A 69 -2.33 -0.50 17.45
N ARG A 70 -1.32 -1.34 17.20
CA ARG A 70 -0.13 -0.99 16.40
C ARG A 70 -0.28 -1.31 14.90
N ALA A 71 -1.50 -1.53 14.43
CA ALA A 71 -1.76 -1.82 13.03
C ALA A 71 -1.33 -0.64 12.13
N SER A 72 -0.84 -0.96 10.93
CA SER A 72 -0.56 0.03 9.90
C SER A 72 -0.79 -0.55 8.51
N GLY A 73 -1.01 0.31 7.52
CA GLY A 73 -1.12 -0.12 6.13
C GLY A 73 0.07 -0.94 5.64
N GLY A 74 1.29 -0.61 6.09
CA GLY A 74 2.52 -1.34 5.76
C GLY A 74 2.69 -2.66 6.51
N GLY A 75 2.18 -2.77 7.73
CA GLY A 75 2.34 -3.97 8.56
C GLY A 75 1.21 -5.00 8.40
N VAL A 76 0.03 -4.58 7.94
CA VAL A 76 -1.18 -5.43 7.89
C VAL A 76 -1.68 -5.59 6.46
N CYS A 77 -1.93 -4.50 5.73
CA CYS A 77 -2.48 -4.59 4.37
C CYS A 77 -1.43 -4.91 3.30
N ALA A 78 -0.20 -4.39 3.41
CA ALA A 78 0.84 -4.64 2.42
C ALA A 78 1.25 -6.14 2.33
N PRO A 79 1.34 -6.91 3.43
CA PRO A 79 1.53 -8.37 3.35
C PRO A 79 0.37 -9.12 2.67
N VAL A 80 -0.88 -8.66 2.85
CA VAL A 80 -2.05 -9.23 2.16
C VAL A 80 -1.96 -8.97 0.66
N PHE A 81 -1.60 -7.74 0.26
CA PHE A 81 -1.34 -7.40 -1.14
C PHE A 81 -0.24 -8.28 -1.75
N GLN A 82 0.88 -8.48 -1.04
CA GLN A 82 1.98 -9.35 -1.48
C GLN A 82 1.54 -10.80 -1.69
N SER A 83 0.56 -11.28 -0.94
CA SER A 83 0.08 -12.66 -1.04
C SER A 83 -0.94 -12.85 -2.15
N PHE A 84 -1.65 -11.77 -2.51
CA PHE A 84 -2.64 -11.77 -3.60
C PHE A 84 -1.97 -11.61 -4.98
N MET A 85 -0.95 -10.76 -5.07
CA MET A 85 -0.27 -10.38 -6.31
C MET A 85 0.89 -11.30 -6.66
#